data_AF-Q9Y3A2-F1
#
_entry.id   AF-Q9Y3A2-F1
#
_cell.length_a   1.000
_cell.length_b   1.000
_cell.length_c   1.000
_cell.angle_alpha   90.00
_cell.angle_beta   90.00
_cell.angle_gamma   90.00
#
_symmetry.space_group_name_H-M   'P 1'
#
loop_
_entity.id
_entity.type
_entity.pdbx_description
1 polymer ?
#
loop_
_entity_poly.entity_id
_entity_poly.type
_entity_poly.pdbx_seq_one_letter_code
_entity_poly.pdbx_strand_id
1 'polypeptide(L)'
;MAAAFRKAAKSRQREHRERSQPGFRKHLGLLEKKKDYKLRADDYRKKQEYLKALRKKALEKNPDEFYYKMTRVKLQDGVHIIKETKEEVTPEQLKLMRTQDVKYIEMKRVAEAKKIERLKSELHLLDFQGKQQNKHVFFFDTKKEVEQFDVATHLQTAPELVDRVFNRPRIETLQKEKVKGVTNQTGLKRIAKERQKQYNCLTQRIEREKKLFVIAQKIQTRKDLMDKTQKVKVKKETVNSPAIYKFQSRRKR
;
A
#
# COMPACT_ATOMS: atom_id res chain seq x y z
N MET A 1 35.73 37.67 -55.32
CA MET A 1 34.37 37.08 -55.30
C MET A 1 33.59 37.57 -54.09
N ALA A 2 32.51 38.31 -54.30
CA ALA A 2 31.59 38.74 -53.25
C ALA A 2 31.11 37.54 -52.41
N ALA A 3 30.85 37.75 -51.11
CA ALA A 3 30.36 36.72 -50.20
C ALA A 3 29.09 36.01 -50.72
N ALA A 4 28.31 36.70 -51.56
CA ALA A 4 27.17 36.15 -52.30
C ALA A 4 27.55 34.95 -53.19
N PHE A 5 28.63 35.05 -53.97
CA PHE A 5 29.07 33.96 -54.85
C PHE A 5 29.58 32.74 -54.07
N ARG A 6 30.21 32.93 -52.89
CA ARG A 6 30.60 31.80 -52.04
C ARG A 6 29.40 31.08 -51.44
N LYS A 7 28.37 31.81 -51.00
CA LYS A 7 27.12 31.21 -50.50
C LYS A 7 26.37 30.46 -51.61
N ALA A 8 26.31 31.04 -52.81
CA ALA A 8 25.70 30.39 -53.98
C ALA A 8 26.47 29.15 -54.46
N ALA A 9 27.81 29.16 -54.41
CA ALA A 9 28.60 27.96 -54.69
C ALA A 9 28.40 26.88 -53.62
N LYS A 10 28.29 27.27 -52.34
CA LYS A 10 28.04 26.35 -51.23
C LYS A 10 26.63 25.76 -51.22
N SER A 11 25.62 26.45 -51.75
CA SER A 11 24.27 25.89 -51.83
C SER A 11 24.17 24.66 -52.75
N ARG A 12 25.11 24.51 -53.69
CA ARG A 12 25.23 23.33 -54.56
C ARG A 12 26.06 22.19 -53.96
N GLN A 13 26.72 22.39 -52.81
CA GLN A 13 27.51 21.34 -52.17
C GLN A 13 26.58 20.33 -51.50
N ARG A 14 26.75 19.04 -51.81
CA ARG A 14 26.02 17.95 -51.14
C ARG A 14 26.49 17.83 -49.69
N GLU A 15 25.55 17.69 -48.77
CA GLU A 15 25.85 17.40 -47.37
C GLU A 15 26.48 16.00 -47.23
N HIS A 16 27.68 15.91 -46.66
CA HIS A 16 28.31 14.63 -46.36
C HIS A 16 27.72 14.06 -45.07
N ARG A 17 26.99 12.94 -45.19
CA ARG A 17 26.41 12.23 -44.04
C ARG A 17 27.44 11.36 -43.33
N GLU A 18 27.34 11.29 -42.00
CA GLU A 18 28.20 10.43 -41.18
C GLU A 18 27.68 8.97 -41.20
N ARG A 19 28.60 7.99 -41.16
CA ARG A 19 28.23 6.55 -41.14
C ARG A 19 27.84 6.09 -39.73
N SER A 20 26.87 5.17 -39.65
CA SER A 20 26.49 4.49 -38.41
C SER A 20 27.53 3.43 -37.96
N GLN A 21 27.38 2.89 -36.73
CA GLN A 21 28.11 1.71 -36.27
C GLN A 21 27.77 0.49 -37.16
N PRO A 22 28.73 -0.38 -37.53
CA PRO A 22 28.44 -1.61 -38.26
C PRO A 22 27.48 -2.52 -37.48
N GLY A 23 26.58 -3.21 -38.18
CA GLY A 23 25.51 -4.01 -37.57
C GLY A 23 25.99 -5.00 -36.51
N PHE A 24 27.08 -5.70 -36.76
CA PHE A 24 27.66 -6.69 -35.84
C PHE A 24 28.25 -6.08 -34.54
N ARG A 25 28.60 -4.78 -34.55
CA ARG A 25 29.10 -4.03 -33.37
C ARG A 25 28.06 -3.12 -32.75
N LYS A 26 26.80 -3.18 -33.18
CA LYS A 26 25.72 -2.35 -32.64
C LYS A 26 25.54 -2.51 -31.12
N HIS A 27 25.91 -3.65 -30.55
CA HIS A 27 25.88 -3.92 -29.11
C HIS A 27 26.83 -3.05 -28.28
N LEU A 28 27.89 -2.45 -28.88
CA LEU A 28 28.81 -1.53 -28.21
C LEU A 28 28.28 -0.10 -28.08
N GLY A 29 27.11 0.19 -28.66
CA GLY A 29 26.52 1.53 -28.70
C GLY A 29 27.00 2.37 -29.89
N LEU A 30 26.88 3.70 -29.74
CA LEU A 30 27.19 4.67 -30.78
C LEU A 30 28.69 4.64 -31.15
N LEU A 31 28.99 4.61 -32.46
CA LEU A 31 30.36 4.73 -32.95
C LEU A 31 30.81 6.19 -32.82
N GLU A 32 31.60 6.47 -31.77
CA GLU A 32 32.15 7.80 -31.52
C GLU A 32 32.86 8.38 -32.74
N LYS A 33 32.52 9.63 -33.06
CA LYS A 33 33.15 10.41 -34.14
C LYS A 33 34.10 11.45 -33.55
N LYS A 34 34.74 12.23 -34.42
CA LYS A 34 35.69 13.27 -33.99
C LYS A 34 35.04 14.31 -33.05
N LYS A 35 33.74 14.61 -33.24
CA LYS A 35 32.98 15.51 -32.37
C LYS A 35 32.84 14.92 -30.96
N ASP A 36 32.43 13.67 -30.85
CA ASP A 36 32.28 12.95 -29.57
C ASP A 36 33.62 12.77 -28.86
N TYR A 37 34.67 12.41 -29.61
CA TYR A 37 36.03 12.33 -29.11
C TYR A 37 36.49 13.66 -28.48
N LYS A 38 36.21 14.80 -29.14
CA LYS A 38 36.57 16.12 -28.60
C LYS A 38 35.84 16.36 -27.26
N LEU A 39 34.54 16.09 -27.19
CA LEU A 39 33.77 16.23 -25.94
C LEU A 39 34.33 15.37 -24.81
N ARG A 40 34.65 14.09 -25.10
CA ARG A 40 35.26 13.17 -24.14
C ARG A 40 36.65 13.62 -23.69
N ALA A 41 37.49 14.04 -24.64
CA ALA A 41 38.85 14.52 -24.35
C ALA A 41 38.83 15.80 -23.51
N ASP A 42 37.93 16.74 -23.82
CA ASP A 42 37.75 17.97 -23.05
C ASP A 42 37.22 17.71 -21.64
N ASP A 43 36.23 16.81 -21.47
CA ASP A 43 35.74 16.38 -20.15
C ASP A 43 36.84 15.71 -19.31
N TYR A 44 37.59 14.78 -19.91
CA TYR A 44 38.73 14.13 -19.25
C TYR A 44 39.78 15.15 -18.83
N ARG A 45 40.17 16.07 -19.71
CA ARG A 45 41.14 17.13 -19.38
C ARG A 45 40.65 18.00 -18.24
N LYS A 46 39.38 18.45 -18.26
CA LYS A 46 38.78 19.23 -17.16
C LYS A 46 38.84 18.49 -15.82
N LYS A 47 38.50 17.20 -15.81
CA LYS A 47 38.59 16.35 -14.60
C LYS A 47 40.03 16.20 -14.11
N GLN A 48 40.99 16.00 -15.02
CA GLN A 48 42.41 15.90 -14.66
C GLN A 48 42.96 17.22 -14.11
N GLU A 49 42.63 18.36 -14.73
CA GLU A 49 42.99 19.68 -14.24
C GLU A 49 42.41 19.93 -12.83
N TYR A 50 41.15 19.58 -12.61
CA TYR A 50 40.51 19.69 -11.30
C TYR A 50 41.17 18.78 -10.24
N LEU A 51 41.46 17.52 -10.57
CA LEU A 51 42.18 16.60 -9.68
C LEU A 51 43.61 17.09 -9.37
N LYS A 52 44.30 17.66 -10.37
CA LYS A 52 45.63 18.26 -10.17
C LYS A 52 45.55 19.44 -9.19
N ALA A 53 44.54 20.29 -9.33
CA ALA A 53 44.30 21.39 -8.39
C ALA A 53 43.98 20.89 -6.96
N LEU A 54 43.15 19.85 -6.82
CA LEU A 54 42.87 19.22 -5.52
C LEU A 54 44.11 18.60 -4.88
N ARG A 55 44.97 17.91 -5.67
CA ARG A 55 46.24 17.37 -5.19
C ARG A 55 47.17 18.48 -4.70
N LYS A 56 47.28 19.58 -5.45
CA LYS A 56 48.05 20.76 -5.02
C LYS A 56 47.54 21.31 -3.68
N LYS A 57 46.21 21.49 -3.53
CA LYS A 57 45.58 21.92 -2.27
C LYS A 57 45.85 20.94 -1.11
N ALA A 58 45.84 19.64 -1.37
CA ALA A 58 46.12 18.63 -0.35
C ALA A 58 47.60 18.65 0.10
N LEU A 59 48.54 18.92 -0.82
CA LEU A 59 49.96 19.06 -0.52
C LEU A 59 50.28 20.35 0.23
N GLU A 60 49.61 21.45 -0.11
CA GLU A 60 49.78 22.77 0.52
C GLU A 60 48.95 22.94 1.82
N LYS A 61 48.30 21.87 2.31
CA LYS A 61 47.44 21.93 3.49
C LYS A 61 48.27 22.23 4.75
N ASN A 62 47.90 23.29 5.47
CA ASN A 62 48.45 23.57 6.80
C ASN A 62 47.84 22.58 7.83
N PRO A 63 48.64 21.77 8.53
CA PRO A 63 48.13 20.84 9.55
C PRO A 63 47.46 21.54 10.74
N ASP A 64 47.81 22.80 11.01
CA ASP A 64 47.31 23.59 12.14
C ASP A 64 46.09 24.47 11.77
N GLU A 65 45.50 24.27 10.59
CA GLU A 65 44.32 25.02 10.18
C GLU A 65 43.11 24.70 11.09
N PHE A 66 42.48 25.75 11.63
CA PHE A 66 41.26 25.63 12.43
C PHE A 66 40.15 26.49 11.85
N TYR A 67 39.05 25.84 11.45
CA TYR A 67 37.80 26.51 11.08
C TYR A 67 36.74 26.22 12.13
N TYR A 68 35.95 27.23 12.54
CA TYR A 68 34.89 27.05 13.55
C TYR A 68 33.92 25.91 13.23
N LYS A 69 33.71 25.60 11.94
CA LYS A 69 32.85 24.50 11.48
C LYS A 69 33.36 23.11 11.87
N MET A 70 34.66 22.94 12.10
CA MET A 70 35.28 21.68 12.55
C MET A 70 34.74 21.23 13.92
N THR A 71 34.19 22.13 14.72
CA THR A 71 33.55 21.80 16.00
C THR A 71 32.25 21.00 15.84
N ARG A 72 31.52 21.19 14.73
CA ARG A 72 30.20 20.58 14.47
C ARG A 72 30.28 19.39 13.52
N VAL A 73 31.21 19.47 12.56
CA VAL A 73 31.45 18.46 11.54
C VAL A 73 32.28 17.31 12.10
N LYS A 74 31.98 16.08 11.66
CA LYS A 74 32.78 14.90 12.00
C LYS A 74 33.33 14.27 10.72
N LEU A 75 34.58 13.80 10.80
CA LEU A 75 35.18 12.87 9.85
C LEU A 75 34.96 11.45 10.36
N GLN A 76 34.57 10.53 9.49
CA GLN A 76 34.66 9.08 9.75
C GLN A 76 35.52 8.48 8.65
N ASP A 77 36.57 7.74 9.04
CA ASP A 77 37.51 7.11 8.12
C ASP A 77 38.11 8.08 7.08
N GLY A 78 38.36 9.32 7.50
CA GLY A 78 38.90 10.38 6.63
C GLY A 78 37.89 11.05 5.70
N VAL A 79 36.63 10.61 5.68
CA VAL A 79 35.55 11.17 4.85
C VAL A 79 34.64 12.08 5.67
N HIS A 80 34.31 13.24 5.12
CA HIS A 80 33.43 14.22 5.76
C HIS A 80 31.97 13.74 5.72
N ILE A 81 31.36 13.53 6.89
CA ILE A 81 29.93 13.18 6.98
C ILE A 81 29.09 14.43 7.18
N ILE A 82 28.19 14.65 6.23
CA ILE A 82 27.13 15.64 6.35
C ILE A 82 26.02 15.01 7.18
N LYS A 83 25.87 15.44 8.43
CA LYS A 83 24.74 15.03 9.27
C LYS A 83 23.46 15.66 8.73
N GLU A 84 22.44 14.86 8.51
CA GLU A 84 21.08 15.35 8.31
C GLU A 84 20.62 16.08 9.58
N THR A 85 20.08 17.29 9.41
CA THR A 85 19.44 18.03 10.49
C THR A 85 18.20 17.27 10.93
N LYS A 86 18.29 16.58 12.08
CA LYS A 86 17.13 15.97 12.74
C LYS A 86 16.32 17.09 13.37
N GLU A 87 15.02 17.10 13.15
CA GLU A 87 14.10 17.99 13.87
C GLU A 87 14.17 17.66 15.37
N GLU A 88 14.58 18.65 16.18
CA GLU A 88 14.64 18.50 17.62
C GLU A 88 13.24 18.69 18.21
N VAL A 89 12.55 17.58 18.47
CA VAL A 89 11.21 17.58 19.05
C VAL A 89 11.29 17.28 20.55
N THR A 90 10.75 18.16 21.38
CA THR A 90 10.69 17.94 22.83
C THR A 90 9.77 16.75 23.15
N PRO A 91 9.97 16.05 24.29
CA PRO A 91 9.07 14.96 24.69
C PRO A 91 7.60 15.39 24.79
N GLU A 92 7.33 16.64 25.14
CA GLU A 92 5.98 17.21 25.22
C GLU A 92 5.36 17.40 23.84
N GLN A 93 6.12 17.96 22.89
CA GLN A 93 5.70 18.08 21.50
C GLN A 93 5.39 16.71 20.88
N LEU A 94 6.26 15.72 21.13
CA LEU A 94 6.03 14.35 20.64
C LEU A 94 4.77 13.71 21.24
N LYS A 95 4.45 14.02 22.51
CA LYS A 95 3.22 13.55 23.16
C LYS A 95 1.98 14.22 22.56
N LEU A 96 2.06 15.51 22.22
CA LEU A 96 1.01 16.23 21.52
C LEU A 96 0.77 15.67 20.12
N MET A 97 1.83 15.50 19.32
CA MET A 97 1.76 14.91 17.96
C MET A 97 1.11 13.54 17.98
N ARG A 98 1.56 12.64 18.88
CA ARG A 98 0.95 11.30 19.02
C ARG A 98 -0.51 11.36 19.44
N THR A 99 -0.90 12.35 20.26
CA THR A 99 -2.30 12.53 20.65
C THR A 99 -3.16 12.95 19.46
N GLN A 100 -2.64 13.84 18.59
CA GLN A 100 -3.32 14.22 17.34
C GLN A 100 -3.44 13.01 16.39
N ASP A 101 -2.38 12.21 16.24
CA ASP A 101 -2.38 11.02 15.40
C ASP A 101 -3.42 9.98 15.86
N VAL A 102 -3.47 9.68 17.16
CA VAL A 102 -4.47 8.76 17.72
C VAL A 102 -5.88 9.27 17.40
N LYS A 103 -6.16 10.56 17.66
CA LYS A 103 -7.47 11.16 17.39
C LYS A 103 -7.84 11.10 15.91
N TYR A 104 -6.89 11.36 15.02
CA TYR A 104 -7.10 11.26 13.57
C TYR A 104 -7.45 9.84 13.14
N ILE A 105 -6.71 8.85 13.63
CA ILE A 105 -6.95 7.44 13.29
C ILE A 105 -8.26 6.95 13.88
N GLU A 106 -8.61 7.35 15.11
CA GLU A 106 -9.90 7.03 15.73
C GLU A 106 -11.06 7.61 14.93
N MET A 107 -10.97 8.88 14.51
CA MET A 107 -11.96 9.50 13.63
C MET A 107 -12.13 8.70 12.32
N LYS A 108 -11.03 8.28 11.69
CA LYS A 108 -11.08 7.43 10.49
C LYS A 108 -11.68 6.06 10.76
N ARG A 109 -11.34 5.44 11.91
CA ARG A 109 -11.90 4.14 12.33
C ARG A 109 -13.41 4.24 12.53
N VAL A 110 -13.91 5.26 13.22
CA VAL A 110 -15.35 5.49 13.42
C VAL A 110 -16.07 5.72 12.09
N ALA A 111 -15.48 6.50 11.18
CA ALA A 111 -16.04 6.72 9.86
C ALA A 111 -16.12 5.41 9.03
N GLU A 112 -15.11 4.56 9.10
CA GLU A 112 -15.14 3.25 8.43
C GLU A 112 -16.11 2.28 9.11
N ALA A 113 -16.20 2.26 10.44
CA ALA A 113 -17.17 1.45 11.19
C ALA A 113 -18.62 1.79 10.81
N LYS A 114 -18.96 3.08 10.72
CA LYS A 114 -20.28 3.55 10.25
C LYS A 114 -20.57 3.10 8.81
N LYS A 115 -19.57 3.10 7.93
CA LYS A 115 -19.73 2.61 6.55
C LYS A 115 -19.91 1.09 6.49
N ILE A 116 -19.21 0.34 7.34
CA ILE A 116 -19.39 -1.11 7.48
C ILE A 116 -20.81 -1.40 7.97
N GLU A 117 -21.29 -0.68 8.96
CA GLU A 117 -22.65 -0.82 9.49
C GLU A 117 -23.72 -0.57 8.42
N ARG A 118 -23.61 0.55 7.68
CA ARG A 118 -24.51 0.84 6.54
C ARG A 118 -24.50 -0.28 5.50
N LEU A 119 -23.31 -0.71 5.06
CA LEU A 119 -23.19 -1.79 4.09
C LEU A 119 -23.73 -3.13 4.61
N LYS A 120 -23.56 -3.43 5.91
CA LYS A 120 -24.15 -4.62 6.53
C LYS A 120 -25.67 -4.54 6.64
N SER A 121 -26.24 -3.33 6.79
CA SER A 121 -27.69 -3.15 6.79
C SER A 121 -28.31 -3.30 5.40
N GLU A 122 -27.59 -2.85 4.35
CA GLU A 122 -28.00 -3.00 2.95
C GLU A 122 -27.81 -4.44 2.44
N LEU A 123 -26.69 -5.07 2.81
CA LEU A 123 -26.40 -6.45 2.47
C LEU A 123 -27.04 -7.36 3.51
N HIS A 124 -28.20 -7.95 3.22
CA HIS A 124 -28.86 -8.96 4.07
C HIS A 124 -28.00 -10.22 4.39
N LEU A 125 -26.76 -10.27 3.86
CA LEU A 125 -25.74 -11.32 4.00
C LEU A 125 -26.20 -12.71 3.54
N LEU A 126 -27.40 -12.89 2.98
CA LEU A 126 -28.07 -14.19 2.76
C LEU A 126 -27.19 -15.20 2.03
N ASP A 127 -26.49 -14.76 0.98
CA ASP A 127 -25.65 -15.60 0.11
C ASP A 127 -24.14 -15.55 0.42
N PHE A 128 -23.75 -15.03 1.59
CA PHE A 128 -22.33 -14.87 1.89
C PHE A 128 -21.65 -16.22 2.21
N GLN A 129 -20.74 -16.65 1.33
CA GLN A 129 -19.87 -17.81 1.50
C GLN A 129 -18.94 -17.58 2.70
N GLY A 130 -19.28 -18.13 3.87
CA GLY A 130 -18.58 -17.89 5.14
C GLY A 130 -19.50 -17.60 6.32
N LYS A 131 -20.82 -17.57 6.12
CA LYS A 131 -21.77 -17.64 7.22
C LYS A 131 -21.60 -18.94 8.00
N GLN A 132 -21.75 -18.83 9.32
CA GLN A 132 -21.90 -20.01 10.17
C GLN A 132 -23.15 -20.78 9.71
N GLN A 133 -22.97 -22.06 9.39
CA GLN A 133 -24.07 -22.93 8.98
C GLN A 133 -25.00 -23.12 10.18
N ASN A 134 -26.25 -22.65 10.06
CA ASN A 134 -27.27 -22.87 11.07
C ASN A 134 -27.77 -24.31 10.95
N LYS A 135 -28.04 -24.95 12.09
CA LYS A 135 -28.64 -26.30 12.13
C LYS A 135 -30.15 -26.16 12.23
N HIS A 136 -30.88 -26.83 11.33
CA HIS A 136 -32.34 -26.96 11.41
C HIS A 136 -32.66 -28.43 11.68
N VAL A 137 -33.41 -28.70 12.75
CA VAL A 137 -33.77 -30.05 13.21
C VAL A 137 -35.26 -30.24 12.98
N PHE A 138 -35.63 -31.34 12.31
CA PHE A 138 -37.01 -31.75 12.15
C PHE A 138 -37.36 -32.77 13.24
N PHE A 139 -38.57 -32.66 13.80
CA PHE A 139 -39.08 -33.56 14.83
C PHE A 139 -40.17 -34.43 14.24
N PHE A 140 -40.13 -35.73 14.53
CA PHE A 140 -41.08 -36.74 14.09
C PHE A 140 -41.48 -37.60 15.28
N ASP A 141 -42.72 -38.08 15.27
CA ASP A 141 -43.26 -38.87 16.38
C ASP A 141 -42.83 -40.33 16.27
N THR A 142 -42.69 -40.85 15.05
CA THR A 142 -42.34 -42.24 14.80
C THR A 142 -41.00 -42.40 14.07
N LYS A 143 -40.29 -43.50 14.36
CA LYS A 143 -39.04 -43.83 13.67
C LYS A 143 -39.22 -44.06 12.16
N LYS A 144 -40.40 -44.56 11.76
CA LYS A 144 -40.72 -44.81 10.34
C LYS A 144 -40.79 -43.51 9.54
N GLU A 145 -41.33 -42.43 10.13
CA GLU A 145 -41.35 -41.10 9.51
C GLU A 145 -39.93 -40.56 9.28
N VAL A 146 -39.01 -40.80 10.22
CA VAL A 146 -37.61 -40.38 10.08
C VAL A 146 -36.93 -41.06 8.90
N GLU A 147 -37.18 -42.35 8.68
CA GLU A 147 -36.59 -43.12 7.57
C GLU A 147 -37.15 -42.70 6.20
N GLN A 148 -38.41 -42.29 6.13
CA GLN A 148 -39.09 -41.87 4.90
C GLN A 148 -38.98 -40.36 4.64
N PHE A 149 -38.28 -39.63 5.49
CA PHE A 149 -38.24 -38.17 5.43
C PHE A 149 -37.44 -37.67 4.23
N ASP A 150 -38.13 -37.01 3.30
CA ASP A 150 -37.53 -36.19 2.27
C ASP A 150 -37.86 -34.70 2.50
N VAL A 151 -36.83 -33.87 2.44
CA VAL A 151 -36.93 -32.44 2.73
C VAL A 151 -37.76 -31.72 1.67
N ALA A 152 -37.64 -32.13 0.41
CA ALA A 152 -38.33 -31.47 -0.71
C ALA A 152 -39.85 -31.69 -0.61
N THR A 153 -40.27 -32.93 -0.39
CA THR A 153 -41.67 -33.30 -0.18
C THR A 153 -42.26 -32.66 1.07
N HIS A 154 -41.54 -32.70 2.21
CA HIS A 154 -42.01 -32.11 3.46
C HIS A 154 -42.20 -30.59 3.36
N LEU A 155 -41.25 -29.88 2.73
CA LEU A 155 -41.36 -28.43 2.54
C LEU A 155 -42.27 -28.04 1.37
N GLN A 156 -42.73 -29.01 0.56
CA GLN A 156 -43.47 -28.79 -0.68
C GLN A 156 -42.72 -27.84 -1.63
N THR A 157 -41.40 -27.95 -1.69
CA THR A 157 -40.50 -27.09 -2.47
C THR A 157 -39.85 -27.89 -3.60
N ALA A 158 -39.52 -27.22 -4.71
CA ALA A 158 -38.70 -27.85 -5.74
C ALA A 158 -37.33 -28.29 -5.17
N PRO A 159 -36.78 -29.45 -5.60
CA PRO A 159 -35.53 -30.00 -5.08
C PRO A 159 -34.35 -29.02 -5.22
N GLU A 160 -34.33 -28.21 -6.28
CA GLU A 160 -33.29 -27.19 -6.53
C GLU A 160 -33.24 -26.06 -5.49
N LEU A 161 -34.34 -25.85 -4.74
CA LEU A 161 -34.45 -24.78 -3.74
C LEU A 161 -34.21 -25.26 -2.31
N VAL A 162 -34.05 -26.57 -2.09
CA VAL A 162 -33.89 -27.17 -0.76
C VAL A 162 -32.65 -26.63 -0.05
N ASP A 163 -31.54 -26.49 -0.79
CA ASP A 163 -30.26 -25.99 -0.28
C ASP A 163 -30.31 -24.50 0.12
N ARG A 164 -31.25 -23.73 -0.44
CA ARG A 164 -31.36 -22.30 -0.18
C ARG A 164 -32.09 -22.06 1.14
N VAL A 165 -31.41 -21.52 2.14
CA VAL A 165 -31.99 -21.36 3.49
C VAL A 165 -33.13 -20.32 3.55
N PHE A 166 -33.11 -19.32 2.68
CA PHE A 166 -34.01 -18.16 2.71
C PHE A 166 -34.94 -18.11 1.50
N ASN A 167 -36.17 -17.62 1.70
CA ASN A 167 -37.19 -17.49 0.64
C ASN A 167 -37.36 -18.79 -0.18
N ARG A 168 -37.89 -19.83 0.47
CA ARG A 168 -38.21 -21.14 -0.11
C ARG A 168 -39.72 -21.21 -0.41
N PRO A 169 -40.19 -20.78 -1.60
CA PRO A 169 -41.60 -20.83 -1.95
C PRO A 169 -42.09 -22.26 -2.16
N ARG A 170 -43.35 -22.51 -1.77
CA ARG A 170 -44.02 -23.79 -2.08
C ARG A 170 -44.30 -23.90 -3.58
N ILE A 171 -44.47 -25.13 -4.06
CA ILE A 171 -44.80 -25.41 -5.47
C ILE A 171 -46.07 -24.67 -5.90
N GLU A 172 -47.10 -24.61 -5.04
CA GLU A 172 -48.32 -23.85 -5.33
C GLU A 172 -48.06 -22.34 -5.51
N THR A 173 -47.17 -21.77 -4.71
CA THR A 173 -46.78 -20.36 -4.82
C THR A 173 -46.05 -20.10 -6.13
N LEU A 174 -45.16 -21.01 -6.54
CA LEU A 174 -44.45 -20.94 -7.82
C LEU A 174 -45.40 -21.03 -9.02
N GLN A 175 -46.52 -21.75 -8.90
CA GLN A 175 -47.55 -21.82 -9.96
C GLN A 175 -48.41 -20.56 -10.04
N LYS A 176 -48.76 -19.97 -8.89
CA LYS A 176 -49.68 -18.81 -8.82
C LYS A 176 -48.98 -17.47 -9.09
N GLU A 177 -47.75 -17.30 -8.61
CA GLU A 177 -47.07 -16.01 -8.61
C GLU A 177 -46.10 -15.85 -9.79
N LYS A 178 -46.09 -14.66 -10.40
CA LYS A 178 -45.08 -14.29 -11.38
C LYS A 178 -43.82 -13.78 -10.67
N VAL A 179 -42.65 -14.21 -11.13
CA VAL A 179 -41.34 -13.74 -10.63
C VAL A 179 -41.25 -12.22 -10.81
N LYS A 180 -41.11 -11.48 -9.71
CA LYS A 180 -40.88 -10.03 -9.74
C LYS A 180 -39.39 -9.74 -9.91
N GLY A 181 -39.04 -8.92 -10.90
CA GLY A 181 -37.67 -8.45 -11.13
C GLY A 181 -37.08 -8.91 -12.47
N VAL A 182 -35.75 -8.94 -12.52
CA VAL A 182 -35.01 -9.24 -13.75
C VAL A 182 -34.94 -10.75 -13.97
N THR A 183 -35.53 -11.24 -15.06
CA THR A 183 -35.55 -12.66 -15.44
C THR A 183 -34.48 -13.01 -16.47
N ASN A 184 -34.01 -12.03 -17.25
CA ASN A 184 -32.99 -12.24 -18.28
C ASN A 184 -31.66 -12.71 -17.68
N GLN A 185 -31.06 -13.75 -18.25
CA GLN A 185 -29.80 -14.32 -17.76
C GLN A 185 -28.66 -13.29 -17.69
N THR A 186 -28.58 -12.38 -18.66
CA THR A 186 -27.60 -11.28 -18.68
C THR A 186 -27.79 -10.31 -17.51
N GLY A 187 -29.05 -9.98 -17.20
CA GLY A 187 -29.40 -9.13 -16.08
C GLY A 187 -29.14 -9.78 -14.72
N LEU A 188 -29.43 -11.08 -14.58
CA LEU A 188 -29.09 -11.86 -13.39
C LEU A 188 -27.56 -11.90 -13.14
N LYS A 189 -26.77 -12.13 -14.19
CA LYS A 189 -25.29 -12.09 -14.10
C LYS A 189 -24.78 -10.72 -13.67
N ARG A 190 -25.40 -9.63 -14.16
CA ARG A 190 -25.05 -8.27 -13.75
C ARG A 190 -25.35 -8.02 -12.27
N ILE A 191 -26.53 -8.39 -11.79
CA ILE A 191 -26.92 -8.26 -10.37
C ILE A 191 -26.00 -9.08 -9.47
N ALA A 192 -25.67 -10.32 -9.87
CA ALA A 192 -24.73 -11.17 -9.13
C ALA A 192 -23.34 -10.53 -9.04
N LYS A 193 -22.85 -9.93 -10.13
CA LYS A 193 -21.57 -9.20 -10.16
C LYS A 193 -21.59 -7.96 -9.26
N GLU A 194 -22.67 -7.18 -9.28
CA GLU A 194 -22.86 -6.01 -8.41
C GLU A 194 -22.88 -6.42 -6.93
N ARG A 195 -23.62 -7.48 -6.60
CA ARG A 195 -23.66 -8.07 -5.26
C ARG A 195 -22.28 -8.53 -4.79
N GLN A 196 -21.54 -9.26 -5.64
CA GLN A 196 -20.18 -9.70 -5.32
C GLN A 196 -19.25 -8.51 -5.07
N LYS A 197 -19.37 -7.45 -5.87
CA LYS A 197 -18.59 -6.21 -5.67
C LYS A 197 -18.89 -5.57 -4.31
N GLN A 198 -20.15 -5.54 -3.88
CA GLN A 198 -20.53 -5.03 -2.56
C GLN A 198 -19.96 -5.89 -1.42
N TYR A 199 -20.03 -7.23 -1.52
CA TYR A 199 -19.41 -8.12 -0.55
C TYR A 199 -17.88 -7.95 -0.49
N ASN A 200 -17.20 -7.87 -1.63
CA ASN A 200 -15.76 -7.60 -1.68
C ASN A 200 -15.42 -6.25 -1.03
N CYS A 201 -16.23 -5.22 -1.27
CA CYS A 201 -16.06 -3.91 -0.63
C CYS A 201 -16.23 -4.02 0.90
N LEU A 202 -17.25 -4.75 1.36
CA LEU A 202 -17.48 -4.97 2.80
C LEU A 202 -16.29 -5.69 3.44
N THR A 203 -15.78 -6.77 2.83
CA THR A 203 -14.61 -7.52 3.32
C THR A 203 -13.38 -6.60 3.43
N GLN A 204 -13.08 -5.83 2.38
CA GLN A 204 -11.96 -4.87 2.39
C GLN A 204 -12.10 -3.81 3.47
N ARG A 205 -13.33 -3.33 3.73
CA ARG A 205 -13.58 -2.36 4.80
C ARG A 205 -13.38 -2.96 6.19
N ILE A 206 -13.84 -4.18 6.42
CA ILE A 206 -13.61 -4.91 7.67
C ILE A 206 -12.10 -5.09 7.90
N GLU A 207 -11.35 -5.48 6.88
CA GLU A 207 -9.88 -5.57 6.96
C GLU A 207 -9.22 -4.22 7.24
N ARG A 208 -9.69 -3.14 6.61
CA ARG A 208 -9.18 -1.79 6.84
C ARG A 208 -9.45 -1.33 8.27
N GLU A 209 -10.65 -1.58 8.79
CA GLU A 209 -11.00 -1.26 10.18
C GLU A 209 -10.07 -1.99 11.15
N LYS A 210 -9.84 -3.30 10.95
CA LYS A 210 -8.87 -4.09 11.72
C LYS A 210 -7.46 -3.49 11.67
N LYS A 211 -7.00 -3.08 10.49
CA LYS A 211 -5.67 -2.43 10.34
C LYS A 211 -5.61 -1.10 11.09
N LEU A 212 -6.62 -0.25 10.96
CA LEU A 212 -6.71 1.03 11.69
C LEU A 212 -6.74 0.81 13.20
N PHE A 213 -7.45 -0.22 13.67
CA PHE A 213 -7.49 -0.61 15.07
C PHE A 213 -6.10 -0.97 15.61
N VAL A 214 -5.33 -1.79 14.89
CA VAL A 214 -3.95 -2.14 15.28
C VAL A 214 -3.03 -0.92 15.28
N ILE A 215 -3.13 -0.03 14.29
CA ILE A 215 -2.33 1.20 14.25
C ILE A 215 -2.67 2.09 15.45
N ALA A 216 -3.96 2.29 15.74
CA ALA A 216 -4.40 3.08 16.90
C ALA A 216 -3.81 2.52 18.20
N GLN A 217 -3.88 1.20 18.42
CA GLN A 217 -3.30 0.55 19.58
C GLN A 217 -1.77 0.73 19.68
N LYS A 218 -1.06 0.66 18.56
CA LYS A 218 0.41 0.86 18.52
C LYS A 218 0.79 2.28 18.90
N ILE A 219 0.10 3.28 18.36
CA ILE A 219 0.38 4.69 18.68
C ILE A 219 -0.01 4.98 20.12
N GLN A 220 -1.15 4.48 20.58
CA GLN A 220 -1.56 4.60 21.97
C GLN A 220 -0.53 3.98 22.92
N THR A 221 -0.05 2.76 22.63
CA THR A 221 1.03 2.12 23.39
C THR A 221 2.28 3.01 23.43
N ARG A 222 2.71 3.58 22.28
CA ARG A 222 3.86 4.50 22.24
C ARG A 222 3.65 5.76 23.06
N LYS A 223 2.42 6.29 23.11
CA LYS A 223 2.04 7.43 23.96
C LYS A 223 2.12 7.04 25.43
N ASP A 224 1.59 5.89 25.83
CA ASP A 224 1.64 5.39 27.21
C ASP A 224 3.08 5.08 27.66
N LEU A 225 3.94 4.66 26.73
CA LEU A 225 5.38 4.49 26.99
C LEU A 225 6.13 5.81 27.25
N MET A 226 5.51 6.98 27.02
CA MET A 226 6.11 8.25 27.40
C MET A 226 5.93 8.56 28.89
N ASP A 227 5.02 7.87 29.59
CA ASP A 227 4.91 8.00 31.05
C ASP A 227 6.19 7.44 31.72
N LYS A 228 6.65 8.15 32.75
CA LYS A 228 7.88 7.85 33.51
C LYS A 228 7.76 6.62 34.42
N THR A 229 6.61 5.96 34.45
CA THR A 229 6.37 4.74 35.23
C THR A 229 7.29 3.61 34.77
N GLN A 230 7.86 2.86 35.72
CA GLN A 230 8.66 1.67 35.41
C GLN A 230 7.79 0.61 34.70
N LYS A 231 8.37 -0.02 33.68
CA LYS A 231 7.69 -1.00 32.83
C LYS A 231 8.66 -2.01 32.26
N VAL A 232 8.18 -3.23 32.07
CA VAL A 232 8.93 -4.34 31.46
C VAL A 232 8.19 -4.78 30.21
N LYS A 233 8.92 -4.94 29.10
CA LYS A 233 8.36 -5.47 27.85
C LYS A 233 8.15 -6.97 28.00
N VAL A 234 6.90 -7.43 27.91
CA VAL A 234 6.53 -8.85 28.05
C VAL A 234 6.49 -9.53 26.68
N LYS A 235 5.90 -8.87 25.68
CA LYS A 235 5.83 -9.38 24.30
C LYS A 235 6.29 -8.31 23.31
N LYS A 236 7.03 -8.75 22.29
CA LYS A 236 7.49 -7.90 21.20
C LYS A 236 6.32 -7.49 20.29
N GLU A 237 6.48 -6.37 19.60
CA GLU A 237 5.51 -5.88 18.62
C GLU A 237 5.46 -6.84 17.43
N THR A 238 4.27 -7.12 16.91
CA THR A 238 4.08 -7.87 15.67
C THR A 238 3.37 -7.00 14.63
N VAL A 239 3.17 -7.50 13.40
CA VAL A 239 2.39 -6.78 12.38
C VAL A 239 0.96 -6.53 12.86
N ASN A 240 0.36 -7.51 13.55
CA ASN A 240 -1.06 -7.53 13.91
C ASN A 240 -1.36 -7.08 15.34
N SER A 241 -0.34 -6.87 16.18
CA SER A 241 -0.53 -6.48 17.58
C SER A 241 0.56 -5.52 18.06
N PRO A 242 0.23 -4.57 18.97
CA PRO A 242 1.23 -3.76 19.65
C PRO A 242 2.11 -4.61 20.57
N ALA A 243 3.28 -4.10 20.92
CA ALA A 243 4.07 -4.67 22.02
C ALA A 243 3.29 -4.58 23.33
N ILE A 244 3.37 -5.63 24.15
CA ILE A 244 2.70 -5.68 25.46
C ILE A 244 3.72 -5.38 26.54
N TYR A 245 3.40 -4.43 27.41
CA TYR A 245 4.22 -4.01 28.53
C TYR A 245 3.49 -4.26 29.84
N LYS A 246 4.21 -4.73 30.85
CA LYS A 246 3.75 -4.81 32.23
C LYS A 246 4.29 -3.60 32.97
N PHE A 247 3.39 -2.73 33.41
CA PHE A 247 3.74 -1.58 34.25
C PHE A 247 3.90 -2.03 35.71
N GLN A 248 4.73 -1.34 36.48
CA GLN A 248 4.86 -1.59 37.92
C GLN A 248 3.49 -1.47 38.59
N SER A 249 3.14 -2.45 39.44
CA SER A 249 1.89 -2.44 40.19
C SER A 249 1.94 -1.34 41.26
N ARG A 250 1.57 -0.12 40.88
CA ARG A 250 1.51 1.05 41.75
C ARG A 250 0.28 1.87 41.40
N ARG A 251 -0.54 2.19 42.40
CA ARG A 251 -1.68 3.10 42.23
C ARG A 251 -1.14 4.50 41.88
N LYS A 252 -1.65 5.10 40.81
CA LYS A 252 -1.40 6.52 40.52
C LYS A 252 -1.99 7.33 41.67
N ARG A 253 -1.18 8.21 42.27
CA ARG A 253 -1.67 9.16 43.28
C ARG A 253 -2.48 10.25 42.60
#